data_AF-A0A956ICS2-F1
#
_entry.id   AF-A0A956ICS2-F1
#
_cell.length_a   1.000
_cell.length_b   1.000
_cell.length_c   1.000
_cell.angle_alpha   90.00
_cell.angle_beta   90.00
_cell.angle_gamma   90.00
#
_symmetry.space_group_name_H-M   'P 1'
#
loop_
_entity.id
_entity.type
_entity.pdbx_description
1 polymer ?
#
loop_
_entity_poly.entity_id
_entity_poly.type
_entity_poly.pdbx_seq_one_letter_code
_entity_poly.pdbx_strand_id
1 'polypeptide(L)'
;MARRIRFGSYELLQRIGEGGMAEVWRARARGVAGFEKTVVIKRVLPSLMARRDFAELLVREARIAALLNHPNVVQIFELGEEQGAYFIAMEYVHGCDLASAVAHQPDLLAAARDGGLDLALRLWITLEAAQALDYAHRRRDDEGRPLAIVHRDVSPQNVLLGYEGQVKVADFGIALADQRGLGREEDPKMIRGKYAYMSPE
;
A
#
# COMPACT_ATOMS: atom_id res chain seq x y z
N MET A 1 16.84 -4.07 23.63
CA MET A 1 16.61 -4.97 22.48
C MET A 1 15.14 -4.91 22.10
N ALA A 2 14.81 -4.64 20.85
CA ALA A 2 13.41 -4.65 20.40
C ALA A 2 12.81 -6.05 20.55
N ARG A 3 11.58 -6.13 21.08
CA ARG A 3 10.86 -7.39 21.34
C ARG A 3 10.47 -8.01 20.00
N ARG A 4 11.09 -9.13 19.65
CA ARG A 4 10.74 -9.92 18.46
C ARG A 4 9.45 -10.69 18.73
N ILE A 5 8.44 -10.54 17.88
CA ILE A 5 7.14 -11.20 18.04
C ILE A 5 7.00 -12.21 16.92
N ARG A 6 6.83 -13.50 17.25
CA ARG A 6 6.52 -14.53 16.25
C ARG A 6 5.06 -14.40 15.80
N PHE A 7 4.83 -14.54 14.51
CA PHE A 7 3.52 -14.41 13.88
C PHE A 7 3.49 -15.35 12.66
N GLY A 8 3.00 -16.58 12.85
CA GLY A 8 3.08 -17.65 11.83
C GLY A 8 4.52 -17.87 11.34
N SER A 9 4.69 -17.86 10.01
CA SER A 9 5.98 -17.96 9.31
C SER A 9 6.82 -16.67 9.34
N TYR A 10 6.36 -15.64 10.06
CA TYR A 10 6.97 -14.33 10.12
C TYR A 10 7.48 -13.98 11.52
N GLU A 11 8.56 -13.21 11.57
CA GLU A 11 9.07 -12.56 12.77
C GLU A 11 8.85 -11.05 12.64
N LEU A 12 7.94 -10.48 13.43
CA LEU A 12 7.70 -9.04 13.45
C LEU A 12 8.86 -8.35 14.17
N LEU A 13 9.53 -7.44 13.47
CA LEU A 13 10.76 -6.80 13.94
C LEU A 13 10.49 -5.41 14.50
N GLN A 14 9.76 -4.60 13.75
CA GLN A 14 9.51 -3.20 14.07
C GLN A 14 8.20 -2.74 13.45
N ARG A 15 7.37 -2.06 14.25
CA ARG A 15 6.19 -1.37 13.72
C ARG A 15 6.66 -0.11 12.99
N ILE A 16 6.27 0.03 11.73
CA ILE A 16 6.68 1.13 10.85
C ILE A 16 5.53 2.06 10.50
N GLY A 17 4.29 1.68 10.81
CA GLY A 17 3.12 2.54 10.65
C GLY A 17 1.94 2.05 11.49
N GLU A 18 1.09 2.99 11.89
CA GLU A 18 -0.20 2.73 12.51
C GLU A 18 -1.20 3.70 11.87
N GLY A 19 -2.20 3.16 11.18
CA GLY A 19 -3.32 3.93 10.64
C GLY A 19 -4.57 3.74 11.50
N GLY A 20 -5.69 4.31 11.06
CA GLY A 20 -6.95 4.22 11.80
C GLY A 20 -7.52 2.80 11.93
N MET A 21 -7.17 1.88 11.02
CA MET A 21 -7.71 0.51 11.00
C MET A 21 -6.67 -0.61 11.03
N ALA A 22 -5.42 -0.32 10.66
CA ALA A 22 -4.39 -1.31 10.48
C ALA A 22 -3.05 -0.82 11.04
N GLU A 23 -2.23 -1.76 11.47
CA GLU A 23 -0.82 -1.54 11.76
C GLU A 23 0.06 -2.23 10.72
N VAL A 24 1.21 -1.61 10.47
CA VAL A 24 2.17 -2.02 9.46
C VAL A 24 3.51 -2.32 10.15
N TRP A 25 4.03 -3.51 9.90
CA TRP A 25 5.25 -4.01 10.53
C TRP A 25 6.28 -4.37 9.48
N ARG A 26 7.52 -3.92 9.67
CA ARG A 26 8.67 -4.57 9.05
C ARG A 26 8.87 -5.93 9.73
N ALA A 27 8.90 -6.98 8.93
CA ALA A 27 9.00 -8.34 9.39
C ALA A 27 10.04 -9.12 8.57
N ARG A 28 10.37 -10.29 9.08
CA ARG A 28 11.21 -11.27 8.39
C ARG A 28 10.40 -12.53 8.13
N ALA A 29 10.21 -12.86 6.86
CA ALA A 29 9.70 -14.15 6.44
C ALA A 29 10.80 -15.21 6.62
N ARG A 30 10.45 -16.37 7.19
CA ARG A 30 11.35 -17.52 7.34
C ARG A 30 10.87 -18.66 6.46
N GLY A 31 11.75 -19.15 5.59
CA GLY A 31 11.50 -20.29 4.71
C GLY A 31 12.34 -21.50 5.06
N VAL A 32 12.25 -22.53 4.22
CA VAL A 32 13.08 -23.74 4.31
C VAL A 32 14.55 -23.42 4.11
N ALA A 33 15.43 -24.32 4.57
CA ALA A 33 16.88 -24.22 4.39
C ALA A 33 17.51 -22.89 4.88
N GLY A 34 16.91 -22.24 5.88
CA GLY A 34 17.41 -20.97 6.43
C GLY A 34 17.15 -19.76 5.54
N PHE A 35 16.27 -19.87 4.55
CA PHE A 35 15.85 -18.73 3.74
C PHE A 35 15.20 -17.65 4.62
N GLU A 36 15.65 -16.41 4.46
CA GLU A 36 15.08 -15.25 5.13
C GLU A 36 14.83 -14.14 4.10
N LYS A 37 13.67 -13.48 4.19
CA LYS A 37 13.34 -12.32 3.36
C LYS A 37 12.71 -11.23 4.22
N THR A 38 13.15 -9.98 4.07
CA THR A 38 12.48 -8.84 4.70
C THR A 38 11.20 -8.53 3.94
N VAL A 39 10.10 -8.39 4.68
CA VAL A 39 8.76 -8.11 4.15
C VAL A 39 8.05 -7.09 5.02
N VAL A 40 6.91 -6.62 4.55
CA VAL A 40 5.95 -5.83 5.35
C VAL A 40 4.74 -6.69 5.67
N ILE A 41 4.28 -6.64 6.92
CA ILE A 41 3.01 -7.23 7.37
C ILE A 41 2.04 -6.10 7.70
N LYS A 42 0.95 -5.98 6.94
CA LYS A 42 -0.20 -5.12 7.27
C LYS A 42 -1.28 -6.00 7.91
N ARG A 43 -1.75 -5.64 9.10
CA ARG A 43 -2.84 -6.37 9.77
C ARG A 43 -3.80 -5.41 10.45
N VAL A 44 -5.05 -5.83 10.63
CA VAL A 44 -6.05 -5.06 11.37
C VAL A 44 -5.56 -4.82 12.80
N LEU A 45 -5.83 -3.64 13.36
CA LEU A 45 -5.50 -3.33 14.75
C LEU A 45 -6.10 -4.38 15.69
N PRO A 46 -5.39 -4.83 16.74
CA PRO A 46 -5.94 -5.79 17.70
C PRO A 46 -7.27 -5.36 18.32
N SER A 47 -7.46 -4.06 18.55
CA SER A 47 -8.71 -3.47 19.06
C SER A 47 -9.90 -3.57 18.08
N LEU A 48 -9.64 -3.79 16.80
CA LEU A 48 -10.64 -3.85 15.72
C LEU A 48 -10.80 -5.27 15.16
N MET A 49 -10.09 -6.28 15.66
CA MET A 49 -10.17 -7.66 15.14
C MET A 49 -11.57 -8.27 15.23
N ALA A 50 -12.37 -7.91 16.24
CA ALA A 50 -13.74 -8.41 16.40
C ALA A 50 -14.73 -7.82 15.37
N ARG A 51 -14.31 -6.81 14.62
CA ARG A 51 -15.14 -6.03 13.70
C ARG A 51 -14.90 -6.52 12.26
N ARG A 52 -15.83 -7.35 11.78
CA ARG A 52 -15.75 -8.01 10.46
C ARG A 52 -15.62 -7.03 9.29
N ASP A 53 -16.19 -5.84 9.43
CA ASP A 53 -16.10 -4.76 8.46
C ASP A 53 -14.65 -4.37 8.14
N PHE A 54 -13.75 -4.29 9.13
CA PHE A 54 -12.35 -3.94 8.86
C PHE A 54 -11.54 -5.09 8.26
N ALA A 55 -11.84 -6.32 8.68
CA ALA A 55 -11.26 -7.52 8.08
C ALA A 55 -11.60 -7.62 6.58
N GLU A 56 -12.85 -7.36 6.21
CA GLU A 56 -13.32 -7.37 4.82
C GLU A 56 -12.62 -6.32 3.96
N LEU A 57 -12.36 -5.12 4.51
CA LEU A 57 -11.60 -4.08 3.81
C LEU A 57 -10.17 -4.52 3.51
N LEU A 58 -9.47 -5.10 4.48
CA LEU A 58 -8.11 -5.60 4.29
C LEU A 58 -8.06 -6.73 3.26
N VAL A 59 -9.02 -7.66 3.31
CA VAL A 59 -9.14 -8.73 2.32
C VAL A 59 -9.39 -8.18 0.92
N ARG A 60 -10.25 -7.16 0.78
CA ARG A 60 -10.52 -6.51 -0.51
C ARG A 60 -9.27 -5.82 -1.06
N GLU A 61 -8.54 -5.08 -0.22
CA GLU A 61 -7.25 -4.48 -0.59
C GLU A 61 -6.30 -5.54 -1.17
N ALA A 62 -6.10 -6.64 -0.44
CA ALA A 62 -5.21 -7.71 -0.85
C ALA A 62 -5.64 -8.34 -2.19
N ARG A 63 -6.94 -8.55 -2.39
CA ARG A 63 -7.47 -9.12 -3.64
C ARG A 63 -7.23 -8.21 -4.83
N ILE A 64 -7.48 -6.92 -4.70
CA ILE A 64 -7.24 -5.96 -5.79
C ILE A 64 -5.75 -5.88 -6.10
N ALA A 65 -4.91 -5.72 -5.08
CA ALA A 65 -3.47 -5.59 -5.26
C ALA A 65 -2.82 -6.89 -5.80
N ALA A 66 -3.37 -8.07 -5.49
CA ALA A 66 -2.92 -9.34 -6.06
C ALA A 66 -3.15 -9.47 -7.58
N LEU A 67 -4.07 -8.69 -8.15
CA LEU A 67 -4.29 -8.63 -9.61
C LEU A 67 -3.23 -7.75 -10.32
N LEU A 68 -2.36 -7.10 -9.56
CA LEU A 68 -1.37 -6.15 -10.05
C LEU A 68 0.04 -6.73 -9.91
N ASN A 69 0.81 -6.66 -11.00
CA ASN A 69 2.21 -7.04 -11.03
C ASN A 69 2.93 -6.04 -11.93
N HIS A 70 3.50 -5.00 -11.32
CA HIS A 70 4.12 -3.88 -12.01
C HIS A 70 5.29 -3.36 -11.17
N PRO A 71 6.42 -2.94 -11.78
CA PRO A 71 7.58 -2.43 -11.03
C PRO A 71 7.23 -1.27 -10.09
N ASN A 72 6.29 -0.41 -10.48
CA ASN A 72 5.83 0.74 -9.70
C ASN A 72 4.61 0.48 -8.81
N VAL A 73 4.23 -0.78 -8.59
CA VAL A 73 3.18 -1.16 -7.62
C VAL A 73 3.83 -2.02 -6.54
N VAL A 74 3.48 -1.77 -5.27
CA VAL A 74 3.92 -2.63 -4.16
C VAL A 74 3.34 -4.03 -4.34
N GLN A 75 4.21 -5.03 -4.41
CA GLN A 75 3.78 -6.39 -4.66
C GLN A 75 3.22 -7.05 -3.38
N ILE A 76 2.05 -7.69 -3.51
CA ILE A 76 1.53 -8.57 -2.46
C ILE A 76 2.10 -9.97 -2.66
N PHE A 77 2.58 -10.57 -1.57
CA PHE A 77 3.06 -11.94 -1.56
C PHE A 77 2.00 -12.91 -1.01
N GLU A 78 1.25 -12.49 0.01
CA GLU A 78 0.30 -13.37 0.70
C GLU A 78 -0.85 -12.56 1.32
N LEU A 79 -2.06 -13.10 1.22
CA LEU A 79 -3.16 -12.81 2.14
C LEU A 79 -3.31 -14.04 3.04
N GLY A 80 -3.03 -13.89 4.32
CA GLY A 80 -3.06 -14.99 5.28
C GLY A 80 -3.95 -14.70 6.47
N GLU A 81 -4.13 -15.72 7.31
CA GLU A 81 -4.80 -15.62 8.60
C GLU A 81 -3.89 -16.23 9.67
N GLU A 82 -3.69 -15.50 10.76
CA GLU A 82 -2.89 -15.95 11.89
C GLU A 82 -3.54 -15.45 13.17
N GLN A 83 -3.74 -16.34 14.15
CA GLN A 83 -4.38 -16.03 15.43
C GLN A 83 -5.78 -15.39 15.28
N GLY A 84 -6.53 -15.79 14.24
CA GLY A 84 -7.86 -15.26 13.94
C GLY A 84 -7.87 -13.85 13.36
N ALA A 85 -6.71 -13.33 12.93
CA ALA A 85 -6.59 -12.04 12.26
C ALA A 85 -6.09 -12.22 10.83
N TYR A 86 -6.76 -11.58 9.87
CA TYR A 86 -6.21 -11.47 8.51
C TYR A 86 -5.01 -10.53 8.49
N PHE A 87 -4.04 -10.87 7.66
CA PHE A 87 -2.87 -10.05 7.38
C PHE A 87 -2.51 -10.11 5.90
N ILE A 88 -1.79 -9.09 5.45
CA ILE A 88 -1.20 -9.04 4.12
C ILE A 88 0.32 -9.02 4.28
N ALA A 89 1.02 -9.98 3.68
CA ALA A 89 2.45 -9.91 3.49
C ALA A 89 2.76 -9.29 2.14
N MET A 90 3.59 -8.25 2.13
CA MET A 90 3.89 -7.46 0.95
C MET A 90 5.37 -7.07 0.87
N GLU A 91 5.75 -6.56 -0.29
CA GLU A 91 7.07 -6.04 -0.57
C GLU A 91 7.50 -4.99 0.47
N TYR A 92 8.74 -5.13 0.97
CA TYR A 92 9.38 -4.08 1.74
C TYR A 92 10.17 -3.17 0.80
N VAL A 93 9.68 -1.95 0.62
CA VAL A 93 10.42 -0.88 -0.07
C VAL A 93 11.38 -0.24 0.94
N HIS A 94 12.67 -0.44 0.73
CA HIS A 94 13.69 0.12 1.63
C HIS A 94 13.88 1.61 1.35
N GLY A 95 13.14 2.43 2.11
CA GLY A 95 13.15 3.88 2.00
C GLY A 95 12.04 4.50 2.86
N CYS A 96 11.34 5.51 2.33
CA CYS A 96 10.25 6.20 3.02
C CYS A 96 9.12 6.56 2.05
N ASP A 97 7.96 6.97 2.58
CA ASP A 97 6.91 7.56 1.76
C ASP A 97 7.22 9.02 1.39
N LEU A 98 6.64 9.50 0.28
CA LEU A 98 6.86 10.84 -0.24
C LEU A 98 6.43 11.94 0.75
N ALA A 99 5.40 11.71 1.58
CA ALA A 99 5.00 12.68 2.60
C ALA A 99 6.09 12.85 3.66
N SER A 100 6.66 11.73 4.13
CA SER A 100 7.79 11.73 5.06
C SER A 100 9.02 12.38 4.45
N ALA A 101 9.35 12.11 3.19
CA ALA A 101 10.45 12.77 2.49
C ALA A 101 10.28 14.29 2.49
N VAL A 102 9.13 14.77 2.02
CA VAL A 102 8.74 16.19 2.00
C VAL A 102 8.80 16.83 3.39
N ALA A 103 8.33 16.14 4.43
CA ALA A 103 8.32 16.68 5.78
C ALA A 103 9.72 16.85 6.39
N HIS A 104 10.65 15.92 6.11
CA HIS A 104 12.01 15.97 6.65
C HIS A 104 12.93 16.93 5.89
N GLN A 105 12.56 17.29 4.66
CA GLN A 105 13.23 18.28 3.87
C GLN A 105 12.16 19.20 3.27
N PRO A 106 11.62 20.15 4.07
CA PRO A 106 10.54 21.05 3.60
C PRO A 106 10.94 21.85 2.37
N ASP A 107 12.25 22.11 2.21
CA ASP A 107 12.81 22.72 1.02
C ASP A 107 12.50 21.90 -0.24
N LEU A 108 12.31 20.56 -0.17
CA LEU A 108 11.95 19.68 -1.31
C LEU A 108 10.77 20.22 -2.13
N LEU A 109 9.82 20.93 -1.51
CA LEU A 109 8.68 21.55 -2.20
C LEU A 109 8.93 23.00 -2.65
N ALA A 110 9.92 23.69 -2.07
CA ALA A 110 10.35 25.03 -2.48
C ALA A 110 10.79 25.03 -3.96
N ALA A 111 10.81 26.17 -4.64
CA ALA A 111 11.30 26.23 -6.00
C ALA A 111 12.70 25.60 -6.10
N ALA A 112 13.05 24.94 -7.21
CA ALA A 112 14.36 24.29 -7.36
C ALA A 112 15.56 25.24 -7.15
N ARG A 113 15.33 26.56 -7.24
CA ARG A 113 16.31 27.61 -6.96
C ARG A 113 16.59 27.83 -5.46
N ASP A 114 15.70 27.38 -4.58
CA ASP A 114 15.75 27.64 -3.13
C ASP A 114 15.99 26.35 -2.30
N GLY A 115 16.61 25.33 -2.91
CA GLY A 115 16.94 24.07 -2.20
C GLY A 115 15.92 22.95 -2.33
N GLY A 116 14.93 23.09 -3.22
CA GLY A 116 13.92 22.04 -3.45
C GLY A 116 14.29 20.91 -4.39
N LEU A 117 13.41 19.90 -4.44
CA LEU A 117 13.52 18.79 -5.40
C LEU A 117 13.71 19.39 -6.77
N ASP A 118 14.77 18.97 -7.45
CA ASP A 118 14.95 19.28 -8.86
C ASP A 118 13.66 18.90 -9.61
N LEU A 119 13.26 19.75 -10.55
CA LEU A 119 12.06 19.55 -11.36
C LEU A 119 12.11 18.17 -12.02
N ALA A 120 13.29 17.72 -12.46
CA ALA A 120 13.49 16.39 -13.03
C ALA A 120 13.07 15.28 -12.07
N LEU A 121 13.40 15.36 -10.77
CA LEU A 121 13.04 14.34 -9.79
C LEU A 121 11.53 14.36 -9.48
N ARG A 122 10.90 15.54 -9.45
CA ARG A 122 9.43 15.63 -9.30
C ARG A 122 8.72 14.96 -10.47
N LEU A 123 9.14 15.30 -11.69
CA LEU A 123 8.61 14.72 -12.92
C LEU A 123 8.82 13.20 -12.97
N TRP A 124 9.99 12.73 -12.53
CA TRP A 124 10.29 11.31 -12.41
C TRP A 124 9.30 10.60 -11.48
N ILE A 125 9.15 11.10 -10.23
CA ILE A 125 8.23 10.51 -9.26
C ILE A 125 6.78 10.50 -9.79
N THR A 126 6.34 11.61 -10.39
CA THR A 126 5.00 11.70 -10.98
C THR A 126 4.83 10.72 -12.15
N LEU A 127 5.83 10.59 -13.02
CA LEU A 127 5.78 9.67 -14.16
C LEU A 127 5.67 8.22 -13.70
N GLU A 128 6.51 7.79 -12.76
CA GLU A 128 6.53 6.42 -12.26
C GLU A 128 5.21 6.08 -11.52
N ALA A 129 4.67 7.01 -10.73
CA ALA A 129 3.36 6.85 -10.12
C ALA A 129 2.23 6.79 -11.16
N ALA A 130 2.29 7.64 -12.20
CA ALA A 130 1.31 7.63 -13.28
C ALA A 130 1.35 6.31 -14.08
N GLN A 131 2.52 5.72 -14.31
CA GLN A 131 2.66 4.41 -14.93
C GLN A 131 1.99 3.31 -14.11
N ALA A 132 2.13 3.32 -12.78
CA ALA A 132 1.43 2.38 -11.89
C ALA A 132 -0.09 2.51 -11.99
N LEU A 133 -0.61 3.75 -12.00
CA LEU A 133 -2.04 4.04 -12.09
C LEU A 133 -2.61 3.66 -13.46
N ASP A 134 -1.93 4.02 -14.54
CA ASP A 134 -2.31 3.64 -15.91
C ASP A 134 -2.32 2.11 -16.06
N TYR A 135 -1.30 1.42 -15.53
CA TYR A 135 -1.27 -0.04 -15.50
C TYR A 135 -2.50 -0.61 -14.81
N ALA A 136 -2.87 -0.10 -13.63
CA ALA A 136 -4.04 -0.55 -12.88
C ALA A 136 -5.35 -0.27 -13.64
N HIS A 137 -5.50 0.93 -14.21
CA HIS A 137 -6.70 1.35 -14.94
C HIS A 137 -6.95 0.50 -16.20
N ARG A 138 -5.89 0.03 -16.86
CA ARG A 138 -5.98 -0.80 -18.06
C ARG A 138 -6.15 -2.29 -17.78
N ARG A 139 -6.20 -2.72 -16.52
CA ARG A 139 -6.34 -4.14 -16.17
C ARG A 139 -7.66 -4.72 -16.65
N ARG A 140 -7.57 -5.96 -17.13
CA ARG A 140 -8.69 -6.77 -17.58
C ARG A 140 -8.65 -8.14 -16.88
N ASP A 141 -9.81 -8.77 -16.78
CA ASP A 141 -9.92 -10.17 -16.37
C ASP A 141 -9.53 -11.13 -17.51
N ASP A 142 -9.60 -12.43 -17.24
CA ASP A 142 -9.26 -13.48 -18.20
C ASP A 142 -10.21 -13.51 -19.41
N GLU A 143 -11.42 -12.98 -19.27
CA GLU A 143 -12.38 -12.79 -20.36
C GLU A 143 -12.19 -11.47 -21.13
N GLY A 144 -11.17 -10.69 -20.77
CA GLY A 144 -10.84 -9.43 -21.43
C GLY A 144 -11.74 -8.26 -21.06
N ARG A 145 -12.58 -8.38 -20.03
CA ARG A 145 -13.44 -7.29 -19.54
C ARG A 145 -12.63 -6.35 -18.64
N PRO A 146 -12.83 -5.03 -18.71
CA PRO A 146 -12.15 -4.09 -17.82
C PRO A 146 -12.47 -4.38 -16.35
N LEU A 147 -11.43 -4.45 -15.51
CA LEU A 147 -11.60 -4.57 -14.06
C LEU A 147 -11.96 -3.23 -13.41
N ALA A 148 -11.77 -2.12 -14.14
CA ALA A 148 -12.06 -0.75 -13.72
C ALA A 148 -11.45 -0.40 -12.35
N ILE A 149 -10.22 -0.86 -12.10
CA ILE A 149 -9.49 -0.61 -10.85
C ILE A 149 -9.14 0.88 -10.79
N VAL A 150 -9.65 1.62 -9.81
CA VAL A 150 -9.32 3.02 -9.57
C VAL A 150 -8.76 3.15 -8.16
N HIS A 151 -7.54 3.67 -7.97
CA HIS A 151 -6.86 3.70 -6.66
C HIS A 151 -7.63 4.45 -5.55
N ARG A 152 -8.26 5.58 -5.89
CA ARG A 152 -9.06 6.47 -5.01
C ARG A 152 -8.35 7.12 -3.81
N ASP A 153 -7.14 6.71 -3.47
CA ASP A 153 -6.31 7.37 -2.42
C ASP A 153 -4.90 7.72 -2.90
N VAL A 154 -4.77 8.38 -4.05
CA VAL A 154 -3.47 8.85 -4.53
C VAL A 154 -3.02 10.03 -3.66
N SER A 155 -2.10 9.76 -2.73
CA SER A 155 -1.54 10.74 -1.81
C SER A 155 -0.05 10.49 -1.57
N PRO A 156 0.73 11.49 -1.12
CA PRO A 156 2.16 11.32 -0.87
C PRO A 156 2.52 10.20 0.11
N GLN A 157 1.63 9.84 1.05
CA GLN A 157 1.90 8.73 1.97
C GLN A 157 1.78 7.35 1.29
N ASN A 158 1.10 7.27 0.15
CA ASN A 158 0.90 6.03 -0.61
C ASN A 158 1.88 5.91 -1.78
N VAL A 159 2.82 6.86 -1.92
CA VAL A 159 3.93 6.80 -2.88
C VAL A 159 5.22 6.54 -2.11
N LEU A 160 5.76 5.35 -2.23
CA LEU A 160 6.99 4.91 -1.58
C LEU A 160 8.19 5.18 -2.47
N LEU A 161 9.23 5.77 -1.88
CA LEU A 161 10.51 6.07 -2.50
C LEU A 161 11.55 5.12 -1.91
N GLY A 162 12.13 4.27 -2.76
CA GLY A 162 13.23 3.40 -2.38
C GLY A 162 14.59 4.09 -2.53
N TYR A 163 15.55 3.74 -1.68
CA TYR A 163 16.91 4.31 -1.74
C TYR A 163 17.68 3.94 -3.02
N GLU A 164 17.23 2.93 -3.75
CA GLU A 164 17.79 2.55 -5.05
C GLU A 164 17.07 3.23 -6.22
N GLY A 165 16.23 4.24 -5.95
CA GLY A 165 15.53 5.03 -6.97
C GLY A 165 14.16 4.47 -7.38
N GLN A 166 13.67 3.42 -6.72
CA GLN A 166 12.32 2.90 -6.98
C GLN A 166 11.25 3.90 -6.55
N VAL A 167 10.19 4.01 -7.35
CA VAL A 167 8.95 4.72 -6.97
C VAL A 167 7.81 3.72 -7.08
N LYS A 168 7.13 3.46 -5.97
CA LYS A 168 6.08 2.44 -5.88
C LYS A 168 4.81 2.99 -5.24
N VAL A 169 3.67 2.72 -5.86
CA VAL A 169 2.35 3.03 -5.33
C VAL A 169 1.87 1.87 -4.44
N ALA A 170 1.41 2.21 -3.24
CA ALA A 170 0.93 1.29 -2.21
C ALA A 170 -0.55 1.57 -1.88
N ASP A 171 -1.19 0.64 -1.18
CA ASP A 171 -2.54 0.80 -0.59
C ASP A 171 -3.67 1.04 -1.60
N PHE A 172 -3.93 0.04 -2.45
CA PHE A 172 -5.12 -0.03 -3.31
C PHE A 172 -6.41 -0.35 -2.51
N GLY A 173 -6.42 -0.16 -1.18
CA GLY A 173 -7.49 -0.62 -0.30
C GLY A 173 -8.80 0.14 -0.39
N ILE A 174 -8.77 1.33 -1.00
CA ILE A 174 -9.97 2.15 -1.30
C ILE A 174 -10.43 1.93 -2.74
N ALA A 175 -9.74 1.06 -3.49
CA ALA A 175 -9.97 0.99 -4.91
C ALA A 175 -11.37 0.47 -5.25
N LEU A 176 -12.06 1.19 -6.13
CA LEU A 176 -13.28 0.71 -6.77
C LEU A 176 -12.85 -0.24 -7.91
N ALA A 177 -13.48 -1.40 -7.98
CA ALA A 177 -13.43 -2.30 -9.13
C ALA A 177 -14.89 -2.66 -9.45
N ASP A 178 -15.27 -2.71 -10.73
CA ASP A 178 -16.68 -2.85 -11.12
C ASP A 178 -17.25 -4.25 -10.73
N GLN A 179 -17.98 -4.21 -9.63
CA GLN A 179 -19.02 -5.05 -9.01
C GLN A 179 -19.42 -6.45 -9.52
N ARG A 180 -18.56 -7.26 -10.16
CA ARG A 180 -18.88 -8.69 -10.37
C ARG A 180 -17.80 -9.63 -9.84
N GLY A 181 -17.60 -9.65 -8.53
CA GLY A 181 -16.84 -10.74 -7.87
C GLY A 181 -16.14 -10.42 -6.55
N LEU A 182 -16.04 -9.16 -6.15
CA LEU A 182 -15.21 -8.76 -5.00
C LEU A 182 -15.96 -8.37 -3.72
N GLY A 183 -17.29 -8.47 -3.69
CA GLY A 183 -18.12 -8.32 -2.48
C GLY A 183 -18.71 -6.91 -2.27
N ARG A 184 -20.02 -6.91 -1.98
CA ARG A 184 -20.98 -5.88 -1.53
C ARG A 184 -20.92 -4.45 -2.12
N GLU A 185 -22.10 -3.95 -2.53
CA GLU A 185 -22.37 -2.54 -2.82
C GLU A 185 -21.87 -1.64 -1.67
N GLU A 186 -21.04 -0.64 -1.99
CA GLU A 186 -20.55 0.33 -1.01
C GLU A 186 -21.69 1.29 -0.59
N ASP A 187 -21.77 1.63 0.70
CA ASP A 187 -22.63 2.71 1.16
C ASP A 187 -22.09 4.05 0.62
N PRO A 188 -22.82 4.76 -0.27
CA PRO A 188 -22.35 5.99 -0.90
C PRO A 188 -22.06 7.13 0.08
N LYS A 189 -22.45 6.99 1.36
CA LYS A 189 -22.18 7.98 2.42
C LYS A 189 -20.82 7.85 3.08
N MET A 190 -20.05 6.79 2.78
CA MET A 190 -18.74 6.58 3.39
C MET A 190 -17.65 7.27 2.57
N ILE A 191 -17.29 8.50 2.96
CA ILE A 191 -16.15 9.22 2.39
C ILE A 191 -14.86 8.43 2.67
N ARG A 192 -14.12 8.08 1.63
CA ARG A 192 -12.85 7.34 1.73
C ARG A 192 -11.74 8.08 0.97
N GLY A 193 -10.56 8.10 1.57
CA GLY A 193 -9.39 8.86 1.09
C GLY A 193 -9.09 10.06 1.99
N LYS A 194 -8.03 10.79 1.67
CA LYS A 194 -7.64 11.99 2.43
C LYS A 194 -8.32 13.22 1.87
N TYR A 195 -9.03 13.97 2.71
CA TYR A 195 -9.78 15.18 2.32
C TYR A 195 -8.99 16.15 1.42
N ALA A 196 -7.71 16.36 1.71
CA ALA A 196 -6.85 17.27 0.93
C ALA A 196 -6.53 16.79 -0.50
N TYR A 197 -6.83 15.53 -0.83
CA TYR A 197 -6.54 14.89 -2.12
C TYR A 197 -7.81 14.38 -2.81
N MET A 198 -9.00 14.74 -2.31
CA MET A 198 -10.26 14.38 -2.94
C MET A 198 -10.53 15.26 -4.16
N SER A 199 -11.10 14.63 -5.18
CA SER A 199 -11.65 15.34 -6.32
C SER A 199 -12.94 16.10 -5.91
N PRO A 200 -13.28 17.22 -6.57
CA PRO A 200 -14.47 18.00 -6.23
C PRO A 200 -15.81 17.30 -6.50
N GLU A 201 -15.87 16.38 -7.46
CA GLU A 201 -17.03 15.54 -7.79
C GLU A 201 -17.36 14.48 -6.74
#